data_AF-A0A352TT39-F1
#
_entry.id   AF-A0A352TT39-F1
#
_cell.length_a   1.000
_cell.length_b   1.000
_cell.length_c   1.000
_cell.angle_alpha   90.00
_cell.angle_beta   90.00
_cell.angle_gamma   90.00
#
_symmetry.space_group_name_H-M   'P 1'
#
loop_
_entity.id
_entity.type
_entity.pdbx_description
1 polymer ?
#
loop_
_entity_poly.entity_id
_entity_poly.type
_entity_poly.pdbx_seq_one_letter_code
_entity_poly.pdbx_strand_id
1 'polypeptide(L)'
;MKKIISGSIMLLILFLLVGCQNEQKEDIPLEKEITLVSGLEDINHPVGKYFNPLDQVFMLNEYQDNVKHLFEVKGFVDYGTVGSYTLSYDMTYGEASFSYERTITVTNDPIQTLQAPAVSSDTSMFLGSGTLRTGTAPDMTHAANPTFIDNDLKQYAIPSSSWWTSLIVQAKGGGNGIYTNPYRVSFQGQGAEFTNANKGFVQYWEPDGYNTMANFSLAIKDVYVKTTTLQSNYDTYVTGYGDNHVEVALRNPGDLKDHMIVTMAQGSPYVFYQVLDKNSAIVELTKEGNQGYEFFSTSGLRIEEDTYTGDGLVVKIKGKHVGYQTTYPQGVGQPIFEDVYMYLSTPEDTLMTFTEQGIRLSMDMYNMFSLSTINGISDAKTLKEASRMIPIDTDASYEVIEATSEVHTTFTTSYINPTKASITPLIMVLPHHQQYSDLEYIDFSLTTARGEILTTQGNQFKTTHMFHGVIPNYSLSSSTFDAATQEMYFESLDTLSQTDDLENLLNDPAPYWNGKVLFPLAQSLIAANEMNSEYETIFIARLK
;
A
#
# COMPACT_ATOMS: atom_id res chain seq x y z
N MET A 1 20.19 -51.36 -73.61
CA MET A 1 20.24 -50.07 -74.35
C MET A 1 19.66 -49.00 -73.43
N LYS A 2 20.48 -48.28 -72.66
CA LYS A 2 20.97 -46.90 -72.92
C LYS A 2 19.94 -45.90 -73.50
N LYS A 3 19.45 -45.01 -72.62
CA LYS A 3 19.30 -43.53 -72.69
C LYS A 3 17.98 -43.12 -71.98
N ILE A 4 17.91 -42.42 -70.84
CA ILE A 4 18.44 -41.10 -70.37
C ILE A 4 17.53 -39.91 -70.76
N ILE A 5 16.92 -39.33 -69.69
CA ILE A 5 16.65 -37.90 -69.35
C ILE A 5 15.26 -37.25 -69.59
N SER A 6 14.84 -36.57 -68.50
CA SER A 6 13.93 -35.42 -68.31
C SER A 6 12.44 -35.72 -68.20
N GLY A 7 11.69 -35.26 -67.20
CA GLY A 7 11.99 -34.33 -66.11
C GLY A 7 10.70 -34.07 -65.30
N SER A 8 10.84 -33.23 -64.28
CA SER A 8 9.78 -32.60 -63.48
C SER A 8 9.24 -33.39 -62.27
N ILE A 9 9.97 -33.12 -61.18
CA ILE A 9 9.56 -33.07 -59.78
C ILE A 9 8.23 -32.30 -59.62
N MET A 10 7.25 -32.92 -58.98
CA MET A 10 6.16 -32.22 -58.30
C MET A 10 6.00 -32.86 -56.92
N LEU A 11 6.81 -32.37 -55.99
CA LEU A 11 6.76 -32.72 -54.57
C LEU A 11 5.58 -31.96 -53.96
N LEU A 12 4.47 -32.65 -53.76
CA LEU A 12 3.31 -32.15 -53.04
C LEU A 12 3.69 -32.09 -51.54
N ILE A 13 4.24 -30.97 -51.09
CA ILE A 13 4.40 -30.71 -49.65
C ILE A 13 3.03 -30.32 -49.12
N LEU A 14 2.34 -31.33 -48.60
CA LEU A 14 1.21 -31.18 -47.72
C LEU A 14 1.75 -30.62 -46.39
N PHE A 15 1.80 -29.30 -46.23
CA PHE A 15 1.90 -28.70 -44.90
C PHE A 15 0.56 -28.97 -44.20
N LEU A 16 0.50 -30.13 -43.54
CA LEU A 16 -0.39 -30.33 -42.41
C LEU A 16 -0.04 -29.26 -41.39
N LEU A 17 -0.96 -28.31 -41.23
CA LEU A 17 -1.20 -27.62 -39.98
C LEU A 17 -1.31 -28.70 -38.89
N VAL A 18 -0.18 -29.04 -38.26
CA VAL A 18 -0.19 -29.55 -36.90
C VAL A 18 -0.50 -28.32 -36.04
N GLY A 19 -1.77 -27.91 -36.07
CA GLY A 19 -2.32 -27.17 -34.96
C GLY A 19 -2.06 -28.02 -33.72
N CYS A 20 -1.48 -27.40 -32.70
CA CYS A 20 -1.31 -27.99 -31.38
C CYS A 20 -2.51 -28.86 -31.07
N GLN A 21 -2.27 -30.17 -30.94
CA GLN A 21 -3.24 -31.04 -30.33
C GLN A 21 -3.55 -30.42 -28.96
N ASN A 22 -4.84 -30.16 -28.72
CA ASN A 22 -5.36 -30.00 -27.37
C ASN A 22 -5.07 -31.31 -26.62
N GLU A 23 -3.84 -31.47 -26.12
CA GLU A 23 -3.71 -32.11 -24.83
C GLU A 23 -4.33 -31.12 -23.86
N GLN A 24 -5.60 -31.37 -23.51
CA GLN A 24 -6.08 -30.99 -22.19
C GLN A 24 -5.11 -31.65 -21.21
N LYS A 25 -4.03 -30.96 -20.87
CA LYS A 25 -3.51 -31.05 -19.52
C LYS A 25 -4.67 -30.55 -18.68
N GLU A 26 -5.43 -31.49 -18.12
CA GLU A 26 -6.03 -31.22 -16.83
C GLU A 26 -4.84 -30.79 -15.97
N ASP A 27 -4.74 -29.49 -15.69
CA ASP A 27 -4.06 -29.03 -14.49
C ASP A 27 -4.81 -29.73 -13.36
N ILE A 28 -4.31 -30.89 -12.96
CA ILE A 28 -4.72 -31.51 -11.71
C ILE A 28 -4.26 -30.49 -10.67
N PRO A 29 -5.17 -29.76 -10.01
CA PRO A 29 -4.76 -28.78 -9.03
C PRO A 29 -3.91 -29.52 -8.01
N LEU A 30 -2.70 -29.03 -7.74
CA LEU A 30 -1.94 -29.53 -6.60
C LEU A 30 -2.85 -29.45 -5.38
N GLU A 31 -2.88 -30.54 -4.61
CA GLU A 31 -3.60 -30.54 -3.34
C GLU A 31 -2.96 -29.47 -2.44
N LYS A 32 -3.79 -28.56 -1.91
CA LYS A 32 -3.32 -27.45 -1.08
C LYS A 32 -2.67 -28.01 0.18
N GLU A 33 -1.38 -27.75 0.38
CA GLU A 33 -0.60 -28.30 1.47
C GLU A 33 0.33 -27.24 2.09
N ILE A 34 0.51 -27.30 3.42
CA ILE A 34 1.54 -26.53 4.11
C ILE A 34 2.80 -27.38 4.25
N THR A 35 3.90 -26.91 3.66
CA THR A 35 5.17 -27.64 3.60
C THR A 35 6.15 -27.28 4.73
N LEU A 36 6.01 -26.09 5.32
CA LEU A 36 6.85 -25.62 6.43
C LEU A 36 6.07 -24.69 7.37
N VAL A 37 6.32 -24.83 8.67
CA VAL A 37 5.88 -23.92 9.72
C VAL A 37 7.06 -23.59 10.64
N SER A 38 7.33 -22.30 10.85
CA SER A 38 8.39 -21.83 11.77
C SER A 38 8.11 -20.43 12.32
N GLY A 39 8.75 -20.07 13.44
CA GLY A 39 8.62 -18.75 14.07
C GLY A 39 7.44 -18.62 15.05
N LEU A 40 6.82 -19.74 15.41
CA LEU A 40 5.68 -19.81 16.35
C LEU A 40 6.06 -20.35 17.73
N GLU A 41 7.35 -20.58 17.99
CA GLU A 41 7.88 -20.94 19.30
C GLU A 41 7.82 -19.79 20.31
N ASP A 42 7.75 -20.12 21.61
CA ASP A 42 7.82 -19.15 22.70
C ASP A 42 9.11 -18.32 22.62
N ILE A 43 9.01 -17.02 22.88
CA ILE A 43 10.16 -16.11 22.81
C ILE A 43 10.21 -15.13 23.99
N ASN A 44 11.41 -14.62 24.24
CA ASN A 44 11.60 -13.41 25.04
C ASN A 44 11.60 -12.19 24.11
N HIS A 45 10.95 -11.12 24.55
CA HIS A 45 10.87 -9.86 23.82
C HIS A 45 11.25 -8.70 24.73
N PRO A 46 12.13 -7.77 24.32
CA PRO A 46 12.57 -6.69 25.20
C PRO A 46 11.46 -5.65 25.42
N VAL A 47 11.26 -5.24 26.67
CA VAL A 47 10.30 -4.20 27.05
C VAL A 47 10.62 -2.88 26.35
N GLY A 48 9.58 -2.26 25.80
CA GLY A 48 9.66 -1.01 25.07
C GLY A 48 9.95 -1.13 23.57
N LYS A 49 10.16 -2.34 23.04
CA LYS A 49 10.20 -2.59 21.60
C LYS A 49 8.83 -3.10 21.16
N TYR A 50 8.28 -2.58 20.07
CA TYR A 50 7.04 -3.09 19.50
C TYR A 50 7.17 -4.56 19.07
N PHE A 51 6.05 -5.28 19.12
CA PHE A 51 5.97 -6.67 18.72
C PHE A 51 4.84 -6.84 17.70
N ASN A 52 5.19 -7.10 16.43
CA ASN A 52 4.24 -7.59 15.45
C ASN A 52 4.15 -9.13 15.57
N PRO A 53 2.94 -9.70 15.78
CA PRO A 53 2.75 -11.14 15.97
C PRO A 53 3.19 -12.04 14.81
N LEU A 54 3.32 -11.50 13.60
CA LEU A 54 3.68 -12.22 12.37
C LEU A 54 5.10 -11.90 11.89
N ASP A 55 5.87 -11.15 12.66
CA ASP A 55 7.30 -10.98 12.42
C ASP A 55 8.01 -12.32 12.55
N GLN A 56 8.83 -12.64 11.54
CA GLN A 56 9.62 -13.88 11.44
C GLN A 56 8.79 -15.18 11.48
N VAL A 57 7.47 -15.09 11.32
CA VAL A 57 6.60 -16.25 11.11
C VAL A 57 6.65 -16.64 9.64
N PHE A 58 6.86 -17.93 9.38
CA PHE A 58 6.82 -18.51 8.04
C PHE A 58 5.86 -19.68 8.00
N MET A 59 4.96 -19.65 7.03
CA MET A 59 4.03 -20.72 6.72
C MET A 59 4.04 -20.93 5.21
N LEU A 60 4.84 -21.89 4.73
CA LEU A 60 5.05 -22.07 3.29
C LEU A 60 4.07 -23.08 2.72
N ASN A 61 3.43 -22.75 1.61
CA ASN A 61 2.55 -23.66 0.88
C ASN A 61 3.33 -24.59 -0.08
N GLU A 62 2.61 -25.32 -0.93
CA GLU A 62 3.16 -26.21 -1.96
C GLU A 62 4.00 -25.48 -3.04
N TYR A 63 3.78 -24.17 -3.23
CA TYR A 63 4.50 -23.31 -4.17
C TYR A 63 5.69 -22.57 -3.53
N GLN A 64 5.96 -22.81 -2.24
CA GLN A 64 6.97 -22.10 -1.44
C GLN A 64 6.62 -20.62 -1.16
N ASP A 65 5.35 -20.24 -1.33
CA ASP A 65 4.86 -18.91 -0.95
C ASP A 65 4.54 -18.87 0.54
N ASN A 66 4.88 -17.77 1.21
CA ASN A 66 4.56 -17.57 2.61
C ASN A 66 3.12 -17.07 2.77
N VAL A 67 2.23 -17.92 3.29
CA VAL A 67 0.79 -17.64 3.44
C VAL A 67 0.40 -17.16 4.84
N LYS A 68 1.35 -16.63 5.62
CA LYS A 68 1.10 -16.15 7.00
C LYS A 68 -0.01 -15.07 7.09
N HIS A 69 -0.28 -14.34 6.01
CA HIS A 69 -1.36 -13.35 5.94
C HIS A 69 -2.76 -13.96 6.13
N LEU A 70 -2.90 -15.29 6.07
CA LEU A 70 -4.14 -16.00 6.33
C LEU A 70 -4.41 -16.26 7.82
N PHE A 71 -3.46 -15.98 8.72
CA PHE A 71 -3.66 -16.16 10.15
C PHE A 71 -4.72 -15.19 10.70
N GLU A 72 -5.58 -15.70 11.57
CA GLU A 72 -6.33 -14.94 12.57
C GLU A 72 -5.57 -15.02 13.89
N VAL A 73 -5.10 -13.88 14.41
CA VAL A 73 -4.32 -13.83 15.66
C VAL A 73 -5.20 -13.30 16.79
N LYS A 74 -5.28 -14.01 17.91
CA LYS A 74 -6.04 -13.56 19.09
C LYS A 74 -5.14 -13.40 20.31
N GLY A 75 -5.46 -12.41 21.13
CA GLY A 75 -4.64 -11.98 22.26
C GLY A 75 -3.90 -10.69 21.96
N PHE A 76 -3.08 -10.25 22.90
CA PHE A 76 -2.39 -8.97 22.82
C PHE A 76 -1.11 -8.97 23.65
N VAL A 77 -0.04 -8.37 23.13
CA VAL A 77 1.22 -8.17 23.84
C VAL A 77 1.35 -6.69 24.20
N ASP A 78 1.24 -6.40 25.50
CA ASP A 78 1.58 -5.08 26.02
C ASP A 78 3.10 -4.95 26.12
N TYR A 79 3.71 -4.43 25.05
CA TYR A 79 5.16 -4.29 24.96
C TYR A 79 5.75 -3.30 25.97
N GLY A 80 4.93 -2.52 26.68
CA GLY A 80 5.39 -1.58 27.69
C GLY A 80 5.48 -2.15 29.10
N THR A 81 4.93 -3.34 29.32
CA THR A 81 4.88 -3.97 30.65
C THR A 81 5.59 -5.32 30.61
N VAL A 82 6.51 -5.55 31.56
CA VAL A 82 7.14 -6.87 31.74
C VAL A 82 6.08 -7.87 32.17
N GLY A 83 6.01 -9.01 31.49
CA GLY A 83 4.94 -9.98 31.70
C GLY A 83 4.98 -11.10 30.69
N SER A 84 4.04 -12.03 30.82
CA SER A 84 3.85 -13.16 29.90
C SER A 84 2.51 -13.00 29.20
N TYR A 85 2.53 -13.05 27.87
CA TYR A 85 1.37 -12.81 27.02
C TYR A 85 1.19 -14.00 26.09
N THR A 86 -0.01 -14.59 26.06
CA THR A 86 -0.30 -15.73 25.19
C THR A 86 -1.15 -15.29 24.00
N LEU A 87 -0.64 -15.59 22.80
CA LEU A 87 -1.31 -15.40 21.52
C LEU A 87 -1.73 -16.76 20.96
N SER A 88 -2.91 -16.80 20.34
CA SER A 88 -3.35 -17.95 19.54
C SER A 88 -3.38 -17.56 18.06
N TYR A 89 -3.00 -18.50 17.21
CA TYR A 89 -2.89 -18.34 15.76
C TYR A 89 -3.76 -19.41 15.12
N ASP A 90 -4.85 -19.00 14.49
CA ASP A 90 -5.77 -19.90 13.78
C ASP A 90 -5.68 -19.62 12.28
N MET A 91 -5.62 -20.65 11.44
CA MET A 91 -5.60 -20.51 9.97
C MET A 91 -6.36 -21.65 9.31
N THR A 92 -7.00 -21.36 8.18
CA THR A 92 -7.52 -22.38 7.26
C THR A 92 -6.82 -22.26 5.91
N TYR A 93 -6.44 -23.39 5.32
CA TYR A 93 -5.84 -23.46 3.99
C TYR A 93 -6.34 -24.71 3.26
N GLY A 94 -7.10 -24.50 2.18
CA GLY A 94 -7.86 -25.59 1.58
C GLY A 94 -8.88 -26.17 2.57
N GLU A 95 -8.84 -27.48 2.78
CA GLU A 95 -9.67 -28.17 3.78
C GLU A 95 -8.96 -28.30 5.15
N ALA A 96 -7.68 -27.96 5.22
CA ALA A 96 -6.89 -28.07 6.45
C ALA A 96 -7.12 -26.87 7.37
N SER A 97 -7.11 -27.12 8.68
CA SER A 97 -7.13 -26.10 9.73
C SER A 97 -5.92 -26.27 10.64
N PHE A 98 -5.30 -25.17 10.99
CA PHE A 98 -4.12 -25.11 11.85
C PHE A 98 -4.40 -24.20 13.04
N SER A 99 -3.95 -24.60 14.22
CA SER A 99 -4.08 -23.81 15.44
C SER A 99 -2.80 -23.96 16.27
N TYR A 100 -2.23 -22.83 16.66
CA TYR A 100 -1.01 -22.75 17.46
C TYR A 100 -1.20 -21.77 18.61
N GLU A 101 -0.47 -22.00 19.70
CA GLU A 101 -0.33 -21.04 20.79
C GLU A 101 1.14 -20.68 20.98
N ARG A 102 1.40 -19.41 21.24
CA ARG A 102 2.74 -18.87 21.48
C ARG A 102 2.71 -17.96 22.70
N THR A 103 3.68 -18.13 23.59
CA THR A 103 3.89 -17.25 24.74
C THR A 103 5.03 -16.27 24.45
N ILE A 104 4.71 -14.99 24.56
CA ILE A 104 5.66 -13.88 24.47
C ILE A 104 5.95 -13.40 25.88
N THR A 105 7.20 -13.58 26.32
CA THR A 105 7.65 -13.08 27.63
C THR A 105 8.34 -11.74 27.42
N VAL A 106 7.68 -10.65 27.81
CA VAL A 106 8.27 -9.31 27.79
C VAL A 106 9.22 -9.18 28.98
N THR A 107 10.50 -8.96 28.73
CA THR A 107 11.58 -8.93 29.74
C THR A 107 12.31 -7.58 29.76
N ASN A 108 13.15 -7.37 30.77
CA ASN A 108 14.07 -6.21 30.83
C ASN A 108 15.35 -6.42 30.00
N ASP A 109 15.35 -7.35 29.04
CA ASP A 109 16.51 -7.57 28.18
C ASP A 109 16.76 -6.33 27.31
N PRO A 110 18.02 -6.03 26.96
CA PRO A 110 18.33 -4.89 26.12
C PRO A 110 17.75 -5.07 24.72
N ILE A 111 17.16 -4.00 24.16
CA ILE A 111 16.72 -3.98 22.76
C ILE A 111 17.94 -4.17 21.86
N GLN A 112 17.93 -5.25 21.06
CA GLN A 112 18.98 -5.54 20.09
C GLN A 112 18.58 -5.01 18.72
N THR A 113 19.54 -4.43 18.00
CA THR A 113 19.36 -4.04 16.60
C THR A 113 20.27 -4.91 15.74
N LEU A 114 19.71 -5.49 14.67
CA LEU A 114 20.52 -6.14 13.65
C LEU A 114 21.42 -5.12 12.98
N GLN A 115 22.60 -5.55 12.51
CA GLN A 115 23.43 -4.69 11.69
C GLN A 115 22.83 -4.63 10.28
N ALA A 116 22.74 -3.42 9.72
CA ALA A 116 22.39 -3.27 8.32
C ALA A 116 23.43 -3.99 7.44
N PRO A 117 23.04 -4.56 6.29
CA PRO A 117 23.98 -5.22 5.38
C PRO A 117 25.13 -4.28 4.99
N ALA A 118 26.34 -4.82 4.93
CA ALA A 118 27.50 -4.06 4.50
C ALA A 118 27.40 -3.70 3.01
N VAL A 119 27.68 -2.45 2.67
CA VAL A 119 27.78 -2.04 1.27
C VAL A 119 29.10 -2.57 0.70
N SER A 120 29.04 -3.35 -0.38
CA SER A 120 30.21 -3.90 -1.05
C SER A 120 30.95 -2.86 -1.89
N SER A 121 32.22 -3.13 -2.19
CA SER A 121 32.99 -2.36 -3.17
C SER A 121 32.44 -2.53 -4.58
N ASP A 122 32.66 -1.51 -5.41
CA ASP A 122 32.32 -1.54 -6.83
C ASP A 122 32.89 -2.76 -7.55
N THR A 123 32.01 -3.59 -8.14
CA THR A 123 32.41 -4.74 -8.95
C THR A 123 31.35 -5.08 -10.00
N SER A 124 31.76 -5.79 -11.05
CA SER A 124 30.85 -6.34 -12.04
C SER A 124 30.44 -7.76 -11.70
N MET A 125 29.17 -8.08 -11.93
CA MET A 125 28.60 -9.43 -11.84
C MET A 125 28.08 -9.82 -13.23
N PHE A 126 28.40 -11.03 -13.69
CA PHE A 126 27.90 -11.54 -14.96
C PHE A 126 26.44 -11.97 -14.85
N LEU A 127 25.65 -11.62 -15.85
CA LEU A 127 24.27 -12.08 -16.02
C LEU A 127 24.07 -12.47 -17.49
N GLY A 128 24.16 -13.77 -17.77
CA GLY A 128 24.22 -14.28 -19.14
C GLY A 128 25.45 -13.75 -19.89
N SER A 129 25.25 -13.16 -21.08
CA SER A 129 26.30 -12.50 -21.87
C SER A 129 26.55 -11.05 -21.46
N GLY A 130 25.75 -10.51 -20.53
CA GLY A 130 25.87 -9.14 -20.02
C GLY A 130 26.55 -9.08 -18.66
N THR A 131 26.72 -7.85 -18.17
CA THR A 131 27.26 -7.56 -16.84
C THR A 131 26.42 -6.49 -16.15
N LEU A 132 26.17 -6.64 -14.86
CA LEU A 132 25.62 -5.61 -14.01
C LEU A 132 26.67 -5.11 -13.01
N ARG A 133 26.64 -3.83 -12.70
CA ARG A 133 27.52 -3.21 -11.71
C ARG A 133 26.88 -3.33 -10.32
N THR A 134 27.68 -3.65 -9.31
CA THR A 134 27.25 -3.84 -7.92
C THR A 134 28.17 -3.08 -6.98
N GLY A 135 27.71 -2.79 -5.75
CA GLY A 135 28.48 -2.05 -4.75
C GLY A 135 28.39 -0.53 -4.92
N THR A 136 29.29 0.20 -4.26
CA THR A 136 29.32 1.67 -4.30
C THR A 136 29.77 2.19 -5.66
N ALA A 137 28.94 2.97 -6.37
CA ALA A 137 29.30 3.61 -7.64
C ALA A 137 29.31 5.16 -7.50
N PRO A 138 30.38 5.78 -6.97
CA PRO A 138 30.39 7.21 -6.62
C PRO A 138 30.25 8.17 -7.82
N ASP A 139 30.47 7.67 -9.03
CA ASP A 139 30.28 8.34 -10.31
C ASP A 139 28.82 8.41 -10.76
N MET A 140 27.90 7.75 -10.05
CA MET A 140 26.47 7.72 -10.37
C MET A 140 25.63 8.31 -9.24
N THR A 141 24.51 8.92 -9.58
CA THR A 141 23.51 9.34 -8.60
C THR A 141 22.78 8.11 -8.05
N HIS A 142 22.75 7.96 -6.73
CA HIS A 142 22.03 6.90 -6.04
C HIS A 142 20.74 7.40 -5.41
N ALA A 143 19.79 6.48 -5.21
CA ALA A 143 18.63 6.75 -4.38
C ALA A 143 19.05 7.14 -2.96
N ALA A 144 18.21 7.89 -2.26
CA ALA A 144 18.44 8.23 -0.87
C ALA A 144 18.49 6.95 -0.01
N ASN A 145 19.39 6.92 0.97
CA ASN A 145 19.52 5.79 1.88
C ASN A 145 18.23 5.63 2.72
N PRO A 146 17.68 4.40 2.82
CA PRO A 146 16.51 4.13 3.66
C PRO A 146 16.93 4.13 5.13
N THR A 147 17.01 5.33 5.71
CA THR A 147 17.56 5.56 7.06
C THR A 147 16.53 5.24 8.15
N PHE A 148 15.25 5.50 7.86
CA PHE A 148 14.14 5.51 8.82
C PHE A 148 13.29 4.23 8.73
N ILE A 149 13.97 3.09 8.71
CA ILE A 149 13.38 1.74 8.72
C ILE A 149 14.25 0.84 9.59
N ASP A 150 13.64 -0.12 10.28
CA ASP A 150 14.36 -1.03 11.15
C ASP A 150 15.33 -1.94 10.37
N ASN A 151 16.44 -2.33 11.00
CA ASN A 151 17.56 -2.97 10.31
C ASN A 151 17.31 -4.44 9.95
N ASP A 152 16.35 -5.09 10.59
CA ASP A 152 15.82 -6.40 10.23
C ASP A 152 15.10 -6.36 8.87
N LEU A 153 14.34 -5.30 8.61
CA LEU A 153 13.72 -5.09 7.30
C LEU A 153 14.73 -4.76 6.19
N LYS A 154 15.92 -4.24 6.55
CA LYS A 154 17.03 -3.99 5.61
C LYS A 154 17.72 -5.25 5.10
N GLN A 155 17.40 -6.43 5.65
CA GLN A 155 17.94 -7.70 5.16
C GLN A 155 17.28 -8.11 3.82
N TYR A 156 16.16 -7.48 3.46
CA TYR A 156 15.41 -7.72 2.24
C TYR A 156 15.47 -6.52 1.30
N ALA A 157 14.99 -6.70 0.07
CA ALA A 157 14.82 -5.59 -0.85
C ALA A 157 13.86 -4.56 -0.24
N ILE A 158 14.30 -3.30 -0.16
CA ILE A 158 13.51 -2.23 0.42
C ILE A 158 12.44 -1.77 -0.58
N PRO A 159 11.15 -1.68 -0.18
CA PRO A 159 10.10 -1.21 -1.06
C PRO A 159 10.36 0.23 -1.50
N SER A 160 10.00 0.51 -2.74
CA SER A 160 10.11 1.84 -3.35
C SER A 160 8.80 2.20 -4.05
N SER A 161 8.58 3.49 -4.28
CA SER A 161 7.40 4.00 -5.02
C SER A 161 6.04 3.64 -4.41
N SER A 162 5.96 3.39 -3.10
CA SER A 162 4.69 3.17 -2.40
C SER A 162 4.19 4.45 -1.73
N TRP A 163 2.90 4.47 -1.36
CA TRP A 163 2.21 5.64 -0.78
C TRP A 163 2.81 6.14 0.54
N TRP A 164 3.68 5.35 1.17
CA TRP A 164 4.32 5.64 2.45
C TRP A 164 5.85 5.74 2.39
N THR A 165 6.51 5.55 1.24
CA THR A 165 7.98 5.44 1.16
C THR A 165 8.73 6.75 1.47
N SER A 166 8.04 7.88 1.63
CA SER A 166 8.68 9.08 2.19
C SER A 166 9.19 8.82 3.62
N LEU A 167 8.52 7.96 4.38
CA LEU A 167 8.84 7.63 5.77
C LEU A 167 10.19 6.97 5.95
N ILE A 168 10.73 6.29 4.93
CA ILE A 168 12.01 5.57 5.03
C ILE A 168 13.21 6.43 4.60
N VAL A 169 12.99 7.47 3.80
CA VAL A 169 14.06 8.33 3.26
C VAL A 169 14.20 9.68 3.96
N GLN A 170 13.16 10.17 4.64
CA GLN A 170 13.16 11.46 5.33
C GLN A 170 12.61 11.33 6.75
N ALA A 171 13.22 12.04 7.70
CA ALA A 171 12.73 12.09 9.08
C ALA A 171 11.27 12.53 9.08
N LYS A 172 10.40 11.79 9.79
CA LYS A 172 8.95 12.04 9.85
C LYS A 172 8.26 12.05 8.47
N GLY A 173 8.85 11.37 7.49
CA GLY A 173 8.39 11.39 6.09
C GLY A 173 8.51 12.76 5.42
N GLY A 174 9.35 13.67 5.95
CA GLY A 174 9.44 15.06 5.50
C GLY A 174 8.24 15.92 5.89
N GLY A 175 7.39 15.46 6.81
CA GLY A 175 6.10 16.09 7.11
C GLY A 175 5.04 15.89 6.02
N ASN A 176 5.33 15.04 5.02
CA ASN A 176 4.39 14.74 3.94
C ASN A 176 3.12 14.08 4.49
N GLY A 177 1.99 14.37 3.85
CA GLY A 177 0.74 13.68 4.12
C GLY A 177 0.76 12.29 3.52
N ILE A 178 0.58 11.29 4.37
CA ILE A 178 0.38 9.90 4.02
C ILE A 178 -1.13 9.66 3.91
N TYR A 179 -1.62 9.37 2.70
CA TYR A 179 -3.05 9.22 2.43
C TYR A 179 -3.46 7.75 2.39
N THR A 180 -4.28 7.34 3.35
CA THR A 180 -4.80 5.98 3.47
C THR A 180 -6.14 5.79 2.76
N ASN A 181 -6.84 6.89 2.44
CA ASN A 181 -8.22 6.86 1.92
C ASN A 181 -9.16 6.13 2.91
N PRO A 182 -9.72 6.86 3.91
CA PRO A 182 -10.05 8.29 3.84
C PRO A 182 -9.07 9.23 4.55
N TYR A 183 -8.13 8.72 5.33
CA TYR A 183 -7.36 9.56 6.23
C TYR A 183 -6.11 10.13 5.58
N ARG A 184 -5.70 11.28 6.09
CA ARG A 184 -4.36 11.81 5.96
C ARG A 184 -3.68 11.72 7.33
N VAL A 185 -2.54 11.05 7.37
CA VAL A 185 -1.65 10.98 8.52
C VAL A 185 -0.34 11.68 8.16
N SER A 186 0.23 12.46 9.07
CA SER A 186 1.57 13.02 8.90
C SER A 186 2.27 13.12 10.24
N PHE A 187 3.60 13.15 10.23
CA PHE A 187 4.38 13.18 11.46
C PHE A 187 5.05 14.55 11.61
N GLN A 188 4.80 15.22 12.72
CA GLN A 188 5.32 16.56 13.02
C GLN A 188 5.79 16.66 14.47
N GLY A 189 6.33 17.79 14.90
CA GLY A 189 6.79 17.97 16.28
C GLY A 189 5.69 17.74 17.33
N GLN A 190 4.42 17.92 16.96
CA GLN A 190 3.25 17.69 17.81
C GLN A 190 2.84 16.22 17.92
N GLY A 191 3.39 15.32 17.10
CA GLY A 191 3.02 13.90 17.06
C GLY A 191 2.50 13.46 15.69
N ALA A 192 1.71 12.39 15.68
CA ALA A 192 1.07 11.86 14.49
C ALA A 192 -0.28 12.54 14.25
N GLU A 193 -0.41 13.25 13.14
CA GLU A 193 -1.67 13.84 12.69
C GLU A 193 -2.68 12.74 12.34
N PHE A 194 -3.95 12.97 12.69
CA PHE A 194 -5.09 12.29 12.10
C PHE A 194 -6.03 13.35 11.54
N THR A 195 -6.31 13.29 10.23
CA THR A 195 -7.21 14.23 9.55
C THR A 195 -8.09 13.49 8.55
N ASN A 196 -9.39 13.79 8.55
CA ASN A 196 -10.24 13.44 7.41
C ASN A 196 -10.10 14.51 6.31
N ALA A 197 -9.50 14.11 5.19
CA ALA A 197 -9.32 14.99 4.03
C ALA A 197 -10.64 15.29 3.28
N ASN A 198 -11.69 14.51 3.56
CA ASN A 198 -13.01 14.58 2.91
C ASN A 198 -12.87 14.54 1.36
N LYS A 199 -13.92 14.97 0.64
CA LYS A 199 -13.93 15.05 -0.83
C LYS A 199 -13.09 16.18 -1.42
N GLY A 200 -12.53 17.05 -0.56
CA GLY A 200 -11.88 18.29 -0.98
C GLY A 200 -12.84 19.29 -1.63
N PHE A 201 -12.28 20.23 -2.39
CA PHE A 201 -13.02 21.18 -3.21
C PHE A 201 -12.33 21.36 -4.56
N VAL A 202 -13.09 21.66 -5.62
CA VAL A 202 -12.57 21.80 -6.98
C VAL A 202 -12.30 23.27 -7.26
N GLN A 203 -11.05 23.64 -7.54
CA GLN A 203 -10.72 24.98 -8.00
C GLN A 203 -10.57 25.00 -9.52
N TYR A 204 -11.12 26.03 -10.16
CA TYR A 204 -11.02 26.28 -11.60
C TYR A 204 -10.05 27.42 -11.88
N TRP A 205 -9.32 27.33 -12.99
CA TRP A 205 -8.42 28.39 -13.47
C TRP A 205 -8.44 28.47 -15.00
N GLU A 206 -7.96 29.60 -15.50
CA GLU A 206 -7.80 29.86 -16.93
C GLU A 206 -6.39 30.39 -17.25
N PRO A 207 -5.31 29.61 -17.02
CA PRO A 207 -3.97 30.00 -17.45
C PRO A 207 -3.93 30.09 -18.99
N ASP A 208 -3.46 31.23 -19.51
CA ASP A 208 -3.28 31.48 -20.94
C ASP A 208 -4.54 31.22 -21.82
N GLY A 209 -5.74 31.39 -21.26
CA GLY A 209 -7.01 31.16 -21.96
C GLY A 209 -7.47 29.69 -22.01
N TYR A 210 -6.76 28.79 -21.33
CA TYR A 210 -7.11 27.37 -21.25
C TYR A 210 -7.75 27.05 -19.91
N ASN A 211 -9.02 26.65 -19.95
CA ASN A 211 -9.72 26.22 -18.74
C ASN A 211 -9.11 24.93 -18.19
N THR A 212 -8.73 24.95 -16.92
CA THR A 212 -8.22 23.80 -16.18
C THR A 212 -8.83 23.77 -14.77
N MET A 213 -8.79 22.61 -14.12
CA MET A 213 -9.31 22.43 -12.78
C MET A 213 -8.48 21.41 -12.00
N ALA A 214 -8.46 21.54 -10.67
CA ALA A 214 -7.95 20.50 -9.79
C ALA A 214 -8.76 20.41 -8.51
N ASN A 215 -8.76 19.23 -7.91
CA ASN A 215 -9.33 19.02 -6.57
C ASN A 215 -8.23 19.22 -5.52
N PHE A 216 -8.56 19.97 -4.46
CA PHE A 216 -7.70 20.22 -3.31
C PHE A 216 -8.35 19.73 -2.03
N SER A 217 -7.55 19.14 -1.15
CA SER A 217 -7.89 19.00 0.26
C SER A 217 -7.27 20.16 1.04
N LEU A 218 -8.02 20.73 1.98
CA LEU A 218 -7.46 21.71 2.90
C LEU A 218 -6.39 21.07 3.78
N ALA A 219 -5.30 21.80 4.02
CA ALA A 219 -4.22 21.35 4.88
C ALA A 219 -4.49 21.62 6.38
N ILE A 220 -5.75 21.73 6.79
CA ILE A 220 -6.19 21.99 8.18
C ILE A 220 -6.27 20.65 8.93
N LYS A 221 -5.66 20.58 10.10
CA LYS A 221 -5.48 19.33 10.85
C LYS A 221 -6.62 19.13 11.82
N ASP A 222 -7.09 17.90 11.99
CA ASP A 222 -8.14 17.62 12.99
C ASP A 222 -7.54 17.44 14.38
N VAL A 223 -6.63 16.47 14.53
CA VAL A 223 -5.95 16.19 15.80
C VAL A 223 -4.50 15.76 15.57
N TYR A 224 -3.70 15.87 16.63
CA TYR A 224 -2.42 15.17 16.75
C TYR A 224 -2.51 14.15 17.86
N VAL A 225 -1.87 13.00 17.67
CA VAL A 225 -1.74 11.95 18.66
C VAL A 225 -0.28 11.85 19.09
N LYS A 226 -0.04 11.85 20.40
CA LYS A 226 1.29 11.76 20.99
C LYS A 226 1.26 11.09 22.35
N THR A 227 2.44 10.91 22.94
CA THR A 227 2.58 10.53 24.36
C THR A 227 3.28 11.63 25.15
N THR A 228 3.07 11.68 26.47
CA THR A 228 3.79 12.59 27.38
C THR A 228 5.29 12.32 27.43
N THR A 229 5.74 11.14 26.99
CA THR A 229 7.14 10.73 26.99
C THR A 229 7.85 11.01 25.67
N LEU A 230 7.10 11.38 24.62
CA LEU A 230 7.64 11.69 23.29
C LEU A 230 8.10 13.15 23.21
N GLN A 231 9.36 13.36 22.85
CA GLN A 231 9.96 14.68 22.63
C GLN A 231 9.58 15.20 21.25
N SER A 232 9.48 16.52 21.06
CA SER A 232 9.09 17.10 19.76
C SER A 232 10.08 16.82 18.61
N ASN A 233 11.34 16.52 18.91
CA ASN A 233 12.37 16.14 17.94
C ASN A 233 12.52 14.62 17.76
N TYR A 234 11.50 13.82 18.12
CA TYR A 234 11.46 12.39 17.84
C TYR A 234 11.71 12.08 16.35
N ASP A 235 12.15 10.85 16.06
CA ASP A 235 12.24 10.30 14.72
C ASP A 235 11.18 9.21 14.51
N THR A 236 10.83 8.97 13.25
CA THR A 236 9.94 7.88 12.84
C THR A 236 10.74 6.74 12.22
N TYR A 237 10.36 5.50 12.49
CA TYR A 237 10.95 4.31 11.86
C TYR A 237 9.84 3.39 11.37
N VAL A 238 9.91 2.96 10.12
CA VAL A 238 9.06 1.85 9.65
C VAL A 238 9.53 0.57 10.33
N THR A 239 8.63 -0.11 11.03
CA THR A 239 8.90 -1.35 11.78
C THR A 239 8.23 -2.57 11.17
N GLY A 240 7.27 -2.37 10.26
CA GLY A 240 6.56 -3.42 9.55
C GLY A 240 5.74 -2.83 8.41
N TYR A 241 5.45 -3.64 7.40
CA TYR A 241 4.60 -3.26 6.27
C TYR A 241 4.10 -4.51 5.54
N GLY A 242 3.03 -4.33 4.76
CA GLY A 242 2.52 -5.29 3.78
C GLY A 242 2.06 -4.56 2.52
N ASP A 243 1.27 -5.22 1.68
CA ASP A 243 0.85 -4.65 0.39
C ASP A 243 0.05 -3.35 0.51
N ASN A 244 -0.77 -3.21 1.55
CA ASN A 244 -1.58 -2.00 1.75
C ASN A 244 -1.51 -1.41 3.17
N HIS A 245 -0.66 -1.93 4.07
CA HIS A 245 -0.45 -1.35 5.40
C HIS A 245 1.01 -1.03 5.72
N VAL A 246 1.23 -0.18 6.72
CA VAL A 246 2.55 0.17 7.27
C VAL A 246 2.45 0.51 8.75
N GLU A 247 3.46 0.08 9.50
CA GLU A 247 3.63 0.28 10.94
C GLU A 247 4.79 1.24 11.20
N VAL A 248 4.53 2.32 11.93
CA VAL A 248 5.49 3.41 12.13
C VAL A 248 5.73 3.63 13.61
N ALA A 249 6.95 3.39 14.05
CA ALA A 249 7.41 3.68 15.38
C ALA A 249 7.87 5.13 15.54
N LEU A 250 7.50 5.78 16.64
CA LEU A 250 8.00 7.08 17.05
C LEU A 250 8.98 6.89 18.21
N ARG A 251 10.24 7.28 18.00
CA ARG A 251 11.34 7.11 18.95
C ARG A 251 11.97 8.44 19.30
N ASN A 252 12.31 8.64 20.57
CA ASN A 252 13.11 9.79 20.96
C ASN A 252 14.54 9.66 20.41
N PRO A 253 15.26 10.77 20.13
CA PRO A 253 16.61 10.71 19.60
C PRO A 253 17.56 9.93 20.50
N GLY A 254 18.24 8.92 19.93
CA GLY A 254 19.15 8.04 20.65
C GLY A 254 18.48 6.97 21.51
N ASP A 255 17.15 6.86 21.50
CA ASP A 255 16.40 5.79 22.15
C ASP A 255 15.99 4.71 21.13
N LEU A 256 16.02 3.45 21.56
CA LEU A 256 15.55 2.31 20.78
C LEU A 256 14.11 1.93 21.13
N LYS A 257 13.54 2.53 22.17
CA LYS A 257 12.16 2.29 22.59
C LYS A 257 11.17 2.94 21.63
N ASP A 258 10.16 2.16 21.28
CA ASP A 258 9.01 2.59 20.52
C ASP A 258 8.03 3.27 21.48
N HIS A 259 8.08 4.60 21.60
CA HIS A 259 7.20 5.34 22.52
C HIS A 259 5.73 5.29 22.07
N MET A 260 5.52 5.23 20.76
CA MET A 260 4.22 5.07 20.13
C MET A 260 4.41 4.37 18.78
N ILE A 261 3.50 3.47 18.44
CA ILE A 261 3.34 2.87 17.13
C ILE A 261 2.07 3.41 16.49
N VAL A 262 2.15 3.73 15.21
CA VAL A 262 1.01 4.10 14.38
C VAL A 262 0.89 3.09 13.25
N THR A 263 -0.22 2.36 13.21
CA THR A 263 -0.52 1.42 12.13
C THR A 263 -1.58 2.02 11.22
N MET A 264 -1.25 2.09 9.93
CA MET A 264 -2.08 2.67 8.88
C MET A 264 -2.27 1.64 7.77
N ALA A 265 -3.50 1.51 7.27
CA ALA A 265 -3.78 0.67 6.10
C ALA A 265 -4.67 1.42 5.11
N GLN A 266 -4.40 1.28 3.81
CA GLN A 266 -5.28 1.80 2.78
C GLN A 266 -6.61 1.05 2.80
N GLY A 267 -7.72 1.79 2.77
CA GLY A 267 -9.04 1.17 2.91
C GLY A 267 -9.33 0.64 4.32
N SER A 268 -8.66 1.14 5.35
CA SER A 268 -9.10 0.92 6.74
C SER A 268 -9.98 2.07 7.23
N PRO A 269 -11.10 1.78 7.93
CA PRO A 269 -11.88 2.79 8.64
C PRO A 269 -11.20 3.27 9.93
N TYR A 270 -9.96 2.86 10.21
CA TYR A 270 -9.25 3.17 11.44
C TYR A 270 -7.80 3.60 11.17
N VAL A 271 -7.26 4.41 12.06
CA VAL A 271 -5.81 4.50 12.32
C VAL A 271 -5.59 4.03 13.75
N PHE A 272 -4.65 3.10 13.93
CA PHE A 272 -4.40 2.47 15.23
C PHE A 272 -3.15 3.05 15.89
N TYR A 273 -3.20 3.17 17.21
CA TYR A 273 -2.14 3.69 18.04
C TYR A 273 -1.85 2.71 19.17
N GLN A 274 -0.59 2.34 19.36
CA GLN A 274 -0.15 1.56 20.52
C GLN A 274 0.94 2.34 21.25
N VAL A 275 0.87 2.46 22.57
CA VAL A 275 1.76 3.36 23.35
C VAL A 275 2.55 2.62 24.41
N LEU A 276 3.80 3.04 24.62
CA LEU A 276 4.68 2.44 25.62
C LEU A 276 4.10 2.53 27.06
N ASP A 277 3.54 3.68 27.42
CA ASP A 277 2.93 3.90 28.73
C ASP A 277 1.43 4.17 28.57
N LYS A 278 0.61 3.30 29.16
CA LYS A 278 -0.87 3.35 29.12
C LYS A 278 -1.48 4.66 29.65
N ASN A 279 -0.72 5.44 30.42
CA ASN A 279 -1.16 6.70 31.02
C ASN A 279 -0.59 7.95 30.34
N SER A 280 0.11 7.75 29.22
CA SER A 280 0.85 8.80 28.53
C SER A 280 0.17 9.33 27.27
N ALA A 281 -0.81 8.61 26.71
CA ALA A 281 -1.44 8.97 25.44
C ALA A 281 -2.25 10.27 25.55
N ILE A 282 -2.09 11.14 24.55
CA ILE A 282 -2.81 12.40 24.40
C ILE A 282 -3.32 12.51 22.96
N VAL A 283 -4.62 12.76 22.81
CA VAL A 283 -5.23 13.25 21.56
C VAL A 283 -5.34 14.76 21.66
N GLU A 284 -4.37 15.45 21.05
CA GLU A 284 -4.29 16.92 21.01
C GLU A 284 -5.26 17.49 19.97
N LEU A 285 -6.24 18.25 20.45
CA LEU A 285 -7.27 18.88 19.64
C LEU A 285 -6.74 20.17 19.01
N THR A 286 -6.80 20.31 17.68
CA THR A 286 -6.29 21.50 17.01
C THR A 286 -7.26 22.67 17.15
N LYS A 287 -6.78 23.91 17.09
CA LYS A 287 -7.64 25.11 17.13
C LYS A 287 -7.85 25.74 15.75
N GLU A 288 -7.08 25.30 14.75
CA GLU A 288 -7.11 25.90 13.43
C GLU A 288 -8.35 25.46 12.66
N GLY A 289 -9.07 26.42 12.08
CA GLY A 289 -10.17 26.15 11.16
C GLY A 289 -11.41 25.48 11.77
N ASN A 290 -11.60 25.53 13.09
CA ASN A 290 -12.82 25.04 13.76
C ASN A 290 -13.32 26.02 14.84
N GLN A 291 -14.55 25.80 15.31
CA GLN A 291 -15.27 26.61 16.30
C GLN A 291 -15.33 25.95 17.69
N GLY A 292 -14.49 24.94 17.94
CA GLY A 292 -14.42 24.19 19.19
C GLY A 292 -14.99 22.77 19.09
N TYR A 293 -15.14 22.14 20.25
CA TYR A 293 -15.42 20.71 20.36
C TYR A 293 -16.61 20.41 21.27
N GLU A 294 -17.31 19.32 20.98
CA GLU A 294 -18.31 18.71 21.86
C GLU A 294 -18.02 17.21 21.98
N PHE A 295 -18.28 16.65 23.15
CA PHE A 295 -17.94 15.27 23.49
C PHE A 295 -19.21 14.47 23.80
N PHE A 296 -19.28 13.25 23.27
CA PHE A 296 -20.40 12.35 23.50
C PHE A 296 -19.89 10.94 23.80
N SER A 297 -20.59 10.22 24.68
CA SER A 297 -20.38 8.79 24.87
C SER A 297 -20.72 8.02 23.58
N THR A 298 -20.30 6.76 23.50
CA THR A 298 -20.67 5.85 22.40
C THR A 298 -22.17 5.55 22.32
N SER A 299 -22.92 5.81 23.39
CA SER A 299 -24.40 5.75 23.42
C SER A 299 -25.07 7.07 23.03
N GLY A 300 -24.29 8.11 22.72
CA GLY A 300 -24.76 9.43 22.30
C GLY A 300 -25.18 10.38 23.42
N LEU A 301 -24.80 10.09 24.66
CA LEU A 301 -25.00 11.03 25.77
C LEU A 301 -23.91 12.10 25.72
N ARG A 302 -24.30 13.37 25.77
CA ARG A 302 -23.35 14.48 25.84
C ARG A 302 -22.60 14.43 27.17
N ILE A 303 -21.29 14.67 27.11
CA ILE A 303 -20.40 14.74 28.27
C ILE A 303 -20.10 16.21 28.53
N GLU A 304 -20.33 16.68 29.74
CA GLU A 304 -20.10 18.08 30.16
C GLU A 304 -19.07 18.16 31.29
N GLU A 305 -18.71 17.03 31.89
CA GLU A 305 -17.69 16.90 32.92
C GLU A 305 -16.27 16.93 32.33
N ASP A 306 -15.29 17.30 33.16
CA ASP A 306 -13.86 17.31 32.79
C ASP A 306 -13.24 15.90 32.64
N THR A 307 -14.00 14.86 33.01
CA THR A 307 -13.56 13.46 32.90
C THR A 307 -14.70 12.55 32.46
N TYR A 308 -14.35 11.51 31.71
CA TYR A 308 -15.26 10.44 31.29
C TYR A 308 -14.54 9.10 31.38
N THR A 309 -15.23 8.04 31.81
CA THR A 309 -14.70 6.68 31.82
C THR A 309 -15.56 5.80 30.92
N GLY A 310 -14.94 5.08 29.98
CA GLY A 310 -15.67 4.24 29.04
C GLY A 310 -14.76 3.53 28.02
N ASP A 311 -15.40 3.00 26.98
CA ASP A 311 -14.77 2.22 25.90
C ASP A 311 -14.58 3.01 24.59
N GLY A 312 -14.90 4.30 24.63
CA GLY A 312 -14.72 5.19 23.50
C GLY A 312 -15.48 6.49 23.67
N LEU A 313 -15.24 7.40 22.74
CA LEU A 313 -15.73 8.77 22.76
C LEU A 313 -16.01 9.23 21.34
N VAL A 314 -17.12 9.93 21.15
CA VAL A 314 -17.36 10.70 19.93
C VAL A 314 -16.94 12.14 20.17
N VAL A 315 -16.06 12.64 19.31
CA VAL A 315 -15.59 14.02 19.27
C VAL A 315 -16.24 14.72 18.09
N LYS A 316 -17.09 15.70 18.36
CA LYS A 316 -17.67 16.60 17.36
C LYS A 316 -16.80 17.83 17.22
N ILE A 317 -16.20 18.04 16.05
CA ILE A 317 -15.46 19.23 15.65
C ILE A 317 -16.44 20.22 15.05
N LYS A 318 -16.74 21.31 15.77
CA LYS A 318 -17.77 22.26 15.36
C LYS A 318 -17.28 23.19 14.26
N GLY A 319 -18.11 23.36 13.23
CA GLY A 319 -17.87 24.33 12.16
C GLY A 319 -16.44 24.26 11.61
N LYS A 320 -15.98 23.06 11.26
CA LYS A 320 -14.68 22.82 10.62
C LYS A 320 -14.73 23.39 9.20
N HIS A 321 -13.68 24.12 8.81
CA HIS A 321 -13.50 24.58 7.44
C HIS A 321 -13.18 23.38 6.54
N VAL A 322 -14.05 23.10 5.57
CA VAL A 322 -13.96 21.91 4.69
C VAL A 322 -13.65 22.23 3.23
N GLY A 323 -13.78 23.50 2.82
CA GLY A 323 -13.42 23.93 1.47
C GLY A 323 -13.92 25.34 1.16
N TYR A 324 -13.95 25.69 -0.12
CA TYR A 324 -14.47 26.96 -0.62
C TYR A 324 -15.62 26.73 -1.59
N GLN A 325 -16.53 27.69 -1.69
CA GLN A 325 -17.44 27.77 -2.84
C GLN A 325 -16.63 28.05 -4.11
N THR A 326 -16.94 27.36 -5.21
CA THR A 326 -16.18 27.51 -6.46
C THR A 326 -17.09 27.60 -7.67
N THR A 327 -16.78 28.49 -8.60
CA THR A 327 -17.56 28.69 -9.84
C THR A 327 -16.65 28.68 -11.07
N TYR A 328 -17.15 28.13 -12.17
CA TYR A 328 -16.49 28.19 -13.48
C TYR A 328 -16.66 29.59 -14.11
N PRO A 329 -15.66 30.11 -14.86
CA PRO A 329 -14.37 29.50 -15.20
C PRO A 329 -13.26 29.72 -14.15
N GLN A 330 -13.33 30.74 -13.30
CA GLN A 330 -12.28 31.03 -12.31
C GLN A 330 -12.82 31.80 -11.09
N GLY A 331 -13.70 31.19 -10.31
CA GLY A 331 -14.22 31.78 -9.07
C GLY A 331 -13.89 30.94 -7.84
N VAL A 332 -13.25 31.56 -6.84
CA VAL A 332 -13.16 31.06 -5.46
C VAL A 332 -13.94 32.02 -4.57
N GLY A 333 -14.98 31.51 -3.94
CA GLY A 333 -15.94 32.24 -3.11
C GLY A 333 -15.67 32.07 -1.61
N GLN A 334 -16.74 32.08 -0.82
CA GLN A 334 -16.66 32.02 0.63
C GLN A 334 -16.21 30.64 1.14
N PRO A 335 -15.52 30.57 2.29
CA PRO A 335 -15.28 29.33 3.01
C PRO A 335 -16.57 28.56 3.34
N ILE A 336 -16.50 27.24 3.31
CA ILE A 336 -17.57 26.31 3.68
C ILE A 336 -17.20 25.67 5.01
N PHE A 337 -18.13 25.68 5.96
CA PHE A 337 -17.95 25.11 7.29
C PHE A 337 -19.00 24.04 7.56
N GLU A 338 -18.57 22.92 8.12
CA GLU A 338 -19.41 21.76 8.46
C GLU A 338 -19.00 21.18 9.81
N ASP A 339 -19.93 20.55 10.52
CA ASP A 339 -19.59 19.76 11.69
C ASP A 339 -18.98 18.42 11.24
N VAL A 340 -17.83 18.05 11.79
CA VAL A 340 -17.14 16.78 11.49
C VAL A 340 -17.05 15.96 12.76
N TYR A 341 -17.21 14.65 12.64
CA TYR A 341 -17.25 13.75 13.79
C TYR A 341 -16.12 12.73 13.71
N MET A 342 -15.50 12.47 14.86
CA MET A 342 -14.48 11.46 15.05
C MET A 342 -14.92 10.50 16.14
N TYR A 343 -14.66 9.22 15.95
CA TYR A 343 -14.76 8.20 16.98
C TYR A 343 -13.36 7.85 17.50
N LEU A 344 -13.14 8.05 18.79
CA LEU A 344 -11.98 7.58 19.54
C LEU A 344 -12.39 6.28 20.24
N SER A 345 -11.86 5.16 19.80
CA SER A 345 -12.08 3.86 20.44
C SER A 345 -10.98 3.55 21.43
N THR A 346 -11.34 3.08 22.62
CA THR A 346 -10.38 2.74 23.68
C THR A 346 -10.70 1.35 24.26
N PRO A 347 -9.78 0.78 25.07
CA PRO A 347 -10.13 -0.33 25.95
C PRO A 347 -11.30 0.07 26.86
N GLU A 348 -12.05 -0.92 27.33
CA GLU A 348 -13.09 -0.68 28.35
C GLU A 348 -12.46 -0.07 29.61
N ASP A 349 -13.29 0.69 30.35
CA ASP A 349 -12.90 1.39 31.58
C ASP A 349 -11.70 2.34 31.43
N THR A 350 -11.44 2.86 30.23
CA THR A 350 -10.42 3.89 30.02
C THR A 350 -10.89 5.21 30.60
N LEU A 351 -10.08 5.81 31.47
CA LEU A 351 -10.30 7.16 31.96
C LEU A 351 -9.78 8.17 30.93
N MET A 352 -10.68 9.04 30.49
CA MET A 352 -10.42 10.16 29.59
C MET A 352 -10.53 11.46 30.40
N THR A 353 -9.47 12.25 30.40
CA THR A 353 -9.45 13.58 31.05
C THR A 353 -9.37 14.65 29.98
N PHE A 354 -10.33 15.57 29.99
CA PHE A 354 -10.37 16.72 29.07
C PHE A 354 -9.50 17.85 29.65
N THR A 355 -8.54 18.31 28.86
CA THR A 355 -7.57 19.32 29.26
C THR A 355 -7.45 20.38 28.17
N GLU A 356 -6.78 21.49 28.46
CA GLU A 356 -6.45 22.49 27.43
C GLU A 356 -5.57 21.91 26.31
N GLN A 357 -4.79 20.86 26.60
CA GLN A 357 -3.91 20.16 25.67
C GLN A 357 -4.64 19.10 24.83
N GLY A 358 -5.95 18.88 25.07
CA GLY A 358 -6.75 17.84 24.43
C GLY A 358 -7.19 16.76 25.41
N ILE A 359 -7.32 15.52 24.93
CA ILE A 359 -7.87 14.39 25.67
C ILE A 359 -6.72 13.49 26.14
N ARG A 360 -6.50 13.38 27.44
CA ARG A 360 -5.52 12.46 28.02
C ARG A 360 -6.18 11.12 28.32
N LEU A 361 -5.52 10.03 27.93
CA LEU A 361 -6.00 8.67 28.13
C LEU A 361 -5.20 7.97 29.24
N SER A 362 -5.92 7.23 30.08
CA SER A 362 -5.39 6.36 31.12
C SER A 362 -6.06 4.99 30.95
N MET A 363 -5.36 4.09 30.25
CA MET A 363 -5.85 2.77 29.87
C MET A 363 -5.41 1.71 30.89
N ASP A 364 -6.21 0.65 31.09
CA ASP A 364 -5.86 -0.45 32.01
C ASP A 364 -5.58 -1.77 31.27
N MET A 365 -6.57 -2.30 30.52
CA MET A 365 -6.47 -3.64 29.90
C MET A 365 -5.32 -3.80 28.91
N TYR A 366 -5.24 -2.96 27.88
CA TYR A 366 -4.20 -3.00 26.86
C TYR A 366 -3.82 -1.58 26.42
N ASN A 367 -2.61 -1.42 25.88
CA ASN A 367 -2.01 -0.12 25.57
C ASN A 367 -2.30 0.36 24.13
N MET A 368 -3.51 0.13 23.61
CA MET A 368 -3.92 0.56 22.26
C MET A 368 -5.21 1.37 22.27
N PHE A 369 -5.36 2.22 21.27
CA PHE A 369 -6.62 2.88 20.89
C PHE A 369 -6.63 3.15 19.39
N SER A 370 -7.78 3.56 18.84
CA SER A 370 -7.89 3.91 17.42
C SER A 370 -8.76 5.14 17.18
N LEU A 371 -8.54 5.78 16.04
CA LEU A 371 -9.34 6.90 15.57
C LEU A 371 -10.02 6.56 14.24
N SER A 372 -11.27 6.99 14.11
CA SER A 372 -12.07 6.93 12.89
C SER A 372 -12.83 8.23 12.67
N THR A 373 -13.17 8.54 11.43
CA THR A 373 -14.23 9.51 11.13
C THR A 373 -15.57 8.81 11.04
N ILE A 374 -16.62 9.45 11.54
CA ILE A 374 -18.01 9.01 11.45
C ILE A 374 -18.87 10.13 10.83
N ASN A 375 -20.03 9.79 10.26
CA ASN A 375 -20.95 10.79 9.69
C ASN A 375 -21.86 11.40 10.78
N GLY A 376 -22.08 10.66 11.87
CA GLY A 376 -22.76 11.14 13.05
C GLY A 376 -22.52 10.24 14.26
N ILE A 377 -23.03 10.66 15.41
CA ILE A 377 -22.83 9.99 16.71
C ILE A 377 -23.28 8.51 16.68
N SER A 378 -24.32 8.19 15.90
CA SER A 378 -24.86 6.83 15.78
C SER A 378 -23.87 5.82 15.21
N ASP A 379 -22.96 6.24 14.34
CA ASP A 379 -22.07 5.31 13.62
C ASP A 379 -20.96 4.78 14.52
N ALA A 380 -20.71 5.43 15.66
CA ALA A 380 -19.75 4.95 16.66
C ALA A 380 -20.08 3.51 17.09
N LYS A 381 -21.37 3.17 17.22
CA LYS A 381 -21.81 1.80 17.52
C LYS A 381 -21.46 0.82 16.40
N THR A 382 -21.60 1.23 15.15
CA THR A 382 -21.28 0.41 13.96
C THR A 382 -19.79 0.08 13.91
N LEU A 383 -18.94 1.05 14.24
CA LEU A 383 -17.48 0.89 14.16
C LEU A 383 -16.83 0.30 15.43
N LYS A 384 -17.54 0.26 16.56
CA LYS A 384 -16.96 -0.04 17.87
C LYS A 384 -16.21 -1.38 17.91
N GLU A 385 -16.84 -2.48 17.55
CA GLU A 385 -16.23 -3.81 17.73
C GLU A 385 -14.96 -3.96 16.87
N ALA A 386 -15.04 -3.64 15.58
CA ALA A 386 -13.92 -3.76 14.64
C ALA A 386 -12.79 -2.75 14.88
N SER A 387 -13.03 -1.67 15.64
CA SER A 387 -12.01 -0.66 15.96
C SER A 387 -10.84 -1.16 16.81
N ARG A 388 -10.92 -2.40 17.30
CA ARG A 388 -9.90 -3.10 18.08
C ARG A 388 -9.10 -4.11 17.25
N MET A 389 -9.48 -4.35 16.00
CA MET A 389 -8.84 -5.30 15.10
C MET A 389 -7.70 -4.61 14.35
N ILE A 390 -6.45 -4.73 14.82
CA ILE A 390 -5.30 -4.05 14.18
C ILE A 390 -4.80 -4.91 13.01
N PRO A 391 -4.65 -4.36 11.79
CA PRO A 391 -3.96 -5.02 10.70
C PRO A 391 -2.50 -5.32 11.07
N ILE A 392 -2.07 -6.56 10.91
CA ILE A 392 -0.69 -7.00 11.21
C ILE A 392 0.03 -7.59 9.99
N ASP A 393 -0.73 -7.96 8.96
CA ASP A 393 -0.20 -8.35 7.65
C ASP A 393 -1.27 -8.15 6.57
N THR A 394 -0.86 -7.89 5.33
CA THR A 394 -1.78 -7.63 4.21
C THR A 394 -1.20 -8.13 2.90
N ASP A 395 -2.01 -8.84 2.12
CA ASP A 395 -1.65 -9.49 0.86
C ASP A 395 -2.65 -9.15 -0.25
N ALA A 396 -2.14 -8.88 -1.45
CA ALA A 396 -2.89 -8.74 -2.69
C ALA A 396 -2.34 -9.72 -3.74
N SER A 397 -2.84 -10.95 -3.69
CA SER A 397 -2.49 -12.00 -4.64
C SER A 397 -3.45 -12.01 -5.84
N TYR A 398 -2.99 -12.52 -6.99
CA TYR A 398 -3.82 -12.63 -8.18
C TYR A 398 -3.61 -13.95 -8.93
N GLU A 399 -4.66 -14.39 -9.60
CA GLU A 399 -4.64 -15.52 -10.54
C GLU A 399 -5.17 -15.06 -11.90
N VAL A 400 -4.58 -15.55 -12.98
CA VAL A 400 -5.04 -15.31 -14.36
C VAL A 400 -5.71 -16.58 -14.86
N ILE A 401 -7.01 -16.52 -15.09
CA ILE A 401 -7.79 -17.63 -15.62
C ILE A 401 -7.78 -17.53 -17.15
N GLU A 402 -6.78 -18.14 -17.78
CA GLU A 402 -6.58 -18.04 -19.25
C GLU A 402 -7.82 -18.46 -20.06
N ALA A 403 -8.54 -19.48 -19.60
CA ALA A 403 -9.71 -20.01 -20.29
C ALA A 403 -10.88 -19.00 -20.39
N THR A 404 -11.01 -18.10 -19.42
CA THR A 404 -12.04 -17.04 -19.39
C THR A 404 -11.46 -15.65 -19.66
N SER A 405 -10.13 -15.51 -19.73
CA SER A 405 -9.43 -14.23 -19.78
C SER A 405 -9.75 -13.32 -18.60
N GLU A 406 -9.98 -13.92 -17.43
CA GLU A 406 -10.26 -13.20 -16.19
C GLU A 406 -8.99 -13.08 -15.33
N VAL A 407 -8.84 -11.94 -14.66
CA VAL A 407 -7.84 -11.71 -13.63
C VAL A 407 -8.58 -11.56 -12.31
N HIS A 408 -8.32 -12.48 -11.41
CA HIS A 408 -8.97 -12.61 -10.11
C HIS A 408 -7.97 -12.16 -9.06
N THR A 409 -8.19 -11.01 -8.43
CA THR A 409 -7.31 -10.48 -7.37
C THR A 409 -7.98 -10.67 -6.02
N THR A 410 -7.30 -11.31 -5.07
CA THR A 410 -7.77 -11.51 -3.70
C THR A 410 -6.98 -10.61 -2.77
N PHE A 411 -7.68 -9.77 -2.03
CA PHE A 411 -7.11 -8.90 -1.02
C PHE A 411 -7.40 -9.49 0.35
N THR A 412 -6.37 -9.77 1.14
CA THR A 412 -6.51 -10.34 2.48
C THR A 412 -5.78 -9.48 3.50
N THR A 413 -6.42 -9.26 4.66
CA THR A 413 -5.82 -8.60 5.82
C THR A 413 -5.83 -9.57 6.98
N SER A 414 -4.65 -9.83 7.56
CA SER A 414 -4.55 -10.47 8.87
C SER A 414 -4.73 -9.43 9.97
N TYR A 415 -5.46 -9.79 11.00
CA TYR A 415 -5.72 -8.92 12.15
C TYR A 415 -5.26 -9.59 13.45
N ILE A 416 -4.78 -8.77 14.39
CA ILE A 416 -4.73 -9.14 15.81
C ILE A 416 -6.01 -8.67 16.51
N ASN A 417 -6.63 -9.60 17.24
CA ASN A 417 -7.81 -9.38 18.05
C ASN A 417 -7.47 -9.41 19.56
N PRO A 418 -7.33 -8.25 20.21
CA PRO A 418 -6.92 -8.18 21.61
C PRO A 418 -7.99 -8.71 22.57
N THR A 419 -9.26 -8.68 22.18
CA THR A 419 -10.40 -9.05 23.04
C THR A 419 -10.63 -10.56 23.11
N LYS A 420 -10.09 -11.32 22.14
CA LYS A 420 -10.38 -12.74 21.91
C LYS A 420 -11.86 -13.05 21.64
N ALA A 421 -12.72 -12.03 21.49
CA ALA A 421 -14.12 -12.20 21.14
C ALA A 421 -14.29 -12.47 19.64
N SER A 422 -15.40 -13.06 19.22
CA SER A 422 -15.69 -13.21 17.78
C SER A 422 -16.07 -11.85 17.19
N ILE A 423 -15.11 -11.18 16.55
CA ILE A 423 -15.29 -9.85 15.94
C ILE A 423 -15.05 -9.96 14.44
N THR A 424 -15.99 -9.47 13.65
CA THR A 424 -15.82 -9.34 12.19
C THR A 424 -15.15 -8.00 11.89
N PRO A 425 -13.96 -7.96 11.26
CA PRO A 425 -13.31 -6.71 10.90
C PRO A 425 -14.08 -5.98 9.79
N LEU A 426 -13.74 -4.70 9.60
CA LEU A 426 -14.32 -3.84 8.58
C LEU A 426 -13.25 -3.39 7.59
N ILE A 427 -13.61 -3.41 6.31
CA ILE A 427 -12.78 -2.94 5.20
C ILE A 427 -13.54 -1.85 4.45
N MET A 428 -12.87 -0.74 4.15
CA MET A 428 -13.34 0.29 3.23
C MET A 428 -12.81 0.03 1.82
N VAL A 429 -13.74 -0.02 0.87
CA VAL A 429 -13.51 -0.47 -0.49
C VAL A 429 -13.54 0.73 -1.43
N LEU A 430 -12.48 0.92 -2.24
CA LEU A 430 -12.38 2.02 -3.21
C LEU A 430 -13.31 1.80 -4.42
N PRO A 431 -13.73 2.85 -5.15
CA PRO A 431 -14.67 2.71 -6.27
C PRO A 431 -14.27 1.68 -7.33
N HIS A 432 -12.99 1.58 -7.66
CA HIS A 432 -12.54 0.57 -8.63
C HIS A 432 -12.65 -0.85 -8.07
N HIS A 433 -12.44 -1.09 -6.78
CA HIS A 433 -12.72 -2.40 -6.19
C HIS A 433 -14.22 -2.69 -6.15
N GLN A 434 -15.05 -1.70 -5.82
CA GLN A 434 -16.50 -1.84 -5.77
C GLN A 434 -17.09 -2.28 -7.11
N GLN A 435 -16.60 -1.70 -8.21
CA GLN A 435 -17.08 -2.01 -9.56
C GLN A 435 -16.84 -3.48 -9.97
N TYR A 436 -15.77 -4.10 -9.46
CA TYR A 436 -15.30 -5.41 -9.90
C TYR A 436 -15.41 -6.48 -8.82
N SER A 437 -16.17 -6.24 -7.75
CA SER A 437 -16.38 -7.19 -6.66
C SER A 437 -17.87 -7.45 -6.44
N ASP A 438 -18.19 -8.64 -5.92
CA ASP A 438 -19.55 -9.01 -5.48
C ASP A 438 -19.64 -8.89 -3.96
N LEU A 439 -19.51 -7.66 -3.47
CA LEU A 439 -19.51 -7.35 -2.04
C LEU A 439 -20.87 -6.82 -1.57
N GLU A 440 -21.28 -7.29 -0.39
CA GLU A 440 -22.32 -6.64 0.38
C GLU A 440 -21.72 -5.54 1.26
N TYR A 441 -22.40 -4.40 1.32
CA TYR A 441 -21.96 -3.24 2.09
C TYR A 441 -22.89 -2.97 3.26
N ILE A 442 -22.31 -2.53 4.38
CA ILE A 442 -23.07 -2.03 5.52
C ILE A 442 -23.44 -0.55 5.29
N ASP A 443 -24.42 -0.05 6.05
CA ASP A 443 -24.87 1.34 6.01
C ASP A 443 -23.87 2.29 6.68
N PHE A 444 -22.66 2.36 6.11
CA PHE A 444 -21.60 3.27 6.49
C PHE A 444 -20.63 3.49 5.32
N SER A 445 -20.55 4.73 4.85
CA SER A 445 -19.62 5.15 3.80
C SER A 445 -18.96 6.47 4.17
N LEU A 446 -17.84 6.77 3.50
CA LEU A 446 -17.18 8.08 3.57
C LEU A 446 -16.89 8.58 2.16
N THR A 447 -16.86 9.90 1.97
CA THR A 447 -16.46 10.49 0.68
C THR A 447 -15.02 10.98 0.73
N THR A 448 -14.25 10.65 -0.30
CA THR A 448 -12.84 11.05 -0.46
C THR A 448 -12.63 11.74 -1.81
N ALA A 449 -11.44 12.29 -2.05
CA ALA A 449 -11.04 12.76 -3.37
C ALA A 449 -11.01 11.65 -4.44
N ARG A 450 -11.03 10.37 -4.04
CA ARG A 450 -11.12 9.20 -4.94
C ARG A 450 -12.56 8.76 -5.21
N GLY A 451 -13.56 9.43 -4.62
CA GLY A 451 -14.96 9.05 -4.67
C GLY A 451 -15.48 8.54 -3.32
N GLU A 452 -16.70 8.01 -3.34
CA GLU A 452 -17.31 7.37 -2.17
C GLU A 452 -16.64 6.00 -1.92
N ILE A 453 -16.20 5.78 -0.68
CA ILE A 453 -15.68 4.50 -0.22
C ILE A 453 -16.75 3.82 0.63
N LEU A 454 -17.08 2.59 0.29
CA LEU A 454 -18.12 1.80 0.95
C LEU A 454 -17.49 0.83 1.94
N THR A 455 -18.20 0.49 3.02
CA THR A 455 -17.68 -0.41 4.05
C THR A 455 -18.28 -1.80 3.91
N THR A 456 -17.44 -2.83 3.91
CA THR A 456 -17.86 -4.24 3.94
C THR A 456 -17.34 -4.91 5.21
N GLN A 457 -17.89 -6.08 5.52
CA GLN A 457 -17.51 -6.91 6.65
C GLN A 457 -16.63 -8.07 6.19
N GLY A 458 -15.62 -8.39 7.00
CA GLY A 458 -14.70 -9.48 6.75
C GLY A 458 -13.27 -9.00 6.60
N ASN A 459 -12.37 -9.95 6.43
CA ASN A 459 -10.93 -9.71 6.32
C ASN A 459 -10.39 -9.98 4.91
N GLN A 460 -11.26 -10.36 3.97
CA GLN A 460 -10.89 -10.67 2.60
C GLN A 460 -11.98 -10.20 1.63
N PHE A 461 -11.57 -9.75 0.45
CA PHE A 461 -12.47 -9.58 -0.69
C PHE A 461 -11.75 -9.90 -2.01
N LYS A 462 -12.53 -10.12 -3.06
CA LYS A 462 -12.04 -10.47 -4.40
C LYS A 462 -12.53 -9.48 -5.44
N THR A 463 -11.68 -9.13 -6.40
CA THR A 463 -12.09 -8.45 -7.63
C THR A 463 -11.86 -9.34 -8.85
N THR A 464 -12.71 -9.18 -9.87
CA THR A 464 -12.61 -9.87 -11.16
C THR A 464 -12.55 -8.85 -12.29
N HIS A 465 -11.43 -8.84 -13.00
CA HIS A 465 -11.21 -8.01 -14.18
C HIS A 465 -11.11 -8.86 -15.43
N MET A 466 -11.56 -8.33 -16.57
CA MET A 466 -11.29 -8.96 -17.86
C MET A 466 -9.93 -8.50 -18.39
N PHE A 467 -9.04 -9.44 -18.68
CA PHE A 467 -7.87 -9.16 -19.51
C PHE A 467 -8.30 -9.19 -20.98
N HIS A 468 -8.04 -8.12 -21.71
CA HIS A 468 -8.46 -8.00 -23.12
C HIS A 468 -7.36 -8.36 -24.12
N GLY A 469 -6.26 -8.96 -23.64
CA GLY A 469 -5.11 -9.28 -24.46
C GLY A 469 -4.22 -8.08 -24.74
N VAL A 470 -3.01 -8.37 -25.22
CA VAL A 470 -2.08 -7.41 -25.79
C VAL A 470 -1.62 -7.94 -27.14
N ILE A 471 -1.43 -7.05 -28.10
CA ILE A 471 -0.81 -7.38 -29.38
C ILE A 471 0.63 -6.86 -29.38
N PRO A 472 1.60 -7.60 -29.94
CA PRO A 472 2.98 -7.12 -30.02
C PRO A 472 3.08 -5.84 -30.86
N ASN A 473 2.22 -5.72 -31.88
CA ASN A 473 2.03 -4.51 -32.68
C ASN A 473 0.76 -4.64 -33.53
N TYR A 474 0.31 -3.54 -34.12
CA TYR A 474 -0.65 -3.60 -35.22
C TYR A 474 0.00 -4.21 -36.46
N SER A 475 -0.69 -5.15 -37.11
CA SER A 475 -0.37 -5.56 -38.47
C SER A 475 -0.64 -4.43 -39.46
N LEU A 476 -0.11 -4.53 -40.66
CA LEU A 476 -0.47 -3.69 -41.79
C LEU A 476 -1.99 -3.64 -41.94
N SER A 477 -2.49 -2.43 -42.15
CA SER A 477 -3.91 -2.19 -42.34
C SER A 477 -4.44 -2.96 -43.55
N SER A 478 -5.63 -3.56 -43.42
CA SER A 478 -6.35 -4.17 -44.54
C SER A 478 -7.01 -3.14 -45.48
N SER A 479 -6.93 -1.84 -45.14
CA SER A 479 -7.36 -0.72 -45.98
C SER A 479 -6.15 0.01 -46.58
N THR A 480 -6.38 0.72 -47.69
CA THR A 480 -5.38 1.38 -48.55
C THR A 480 -4.41 2.28 -47.77
N PHE A 481 -3.26 1.73 -47.37
CA PHE A 481 -2.07 2.51 -47.05
C PHE A 481 -1.19 2.60 -48.31
N ASP A 482 -0.44 3.68 -48.46
CA ASP A 482 0.52 3.81 -49.54
C ASP A 482 1.86 3.20 -49.12
N ALA A 483 2.21 2.08 -49.75
CA ALA A 483 3.45 1.35 -49.44
C ALA A 483 4.69 2.22 -49.67
N ALA A 484 4.69 3.11 -50.67
CA ALA A 484 5.82 4.00 -50.92
C ALA A 484 5.97 5.02 -49.78
N THR A 485 4.87 5.62 -49.32
CA THR A 485 4.88 6.51 -48.16
C THR A 485 5.34 5.80 -46.88
N GLN A 486 4.90 4.56 -46.65
CA GLN A 486 5.33 3.79 -45.49
C GLN A 486 6.84 3.47 -45.54
N GLU A 487 7.39 3.15 -46.71
CA GLU A 487 8.83 2.93 -46.89
C GLU A 487 9.63 4.21 -46.60
N MET A 488 9.14 5.39 -47.03
CA MET A 488 9.74 6.69 -46.67
C MET A 488 9.71 6.95 -45.16
N TYR A 489 8.68 6.48 -44.44
CA TYR A 489 8.64 6.59 -42.99
C TYR A 489 9.64 5.66 -42.31
N PHE A 490 9.87 4.46 -42.84
CA PHE A 490 10.94 3.58 -42.34
C PHE A 490 12.33 4.18 -42.57
N GLU A 491 12.59 4.74 -43.75
CA GLU A 491 13.84 5.45 -44.06
C GLU A 491 14.07 6.64 -43.11
N SER A 492 13.04 7.44 -42.90
CA SER A 492 13.07 8.57 -41.95
C SER A 492 13.39 8.09 -40.54
N LEU A 493 12.76 6.99 -40.10
CA LEU A 493 12.98 6.43 -38.78
C LEU A 493 14.41 5.86 -38.61
N ASP A 494 14.96 5.17 -39.62
CA ASP A 494 16.37 4.74 -39.59
C ASP A 494 17.31 5.96 -39.49
N THR A 495 17.02 7.02 -40.25
CA THR A 495 17.81 8.26 -40.23
C THR A 495 17.78 8.93 -38.85
N LEU A 496 16.61 9.03 -38.22
CA LEU A 496 16.42 9.67 -36.91
C LEU A 496 16.89 8.81 -35.73
N SER A 497 17.31 7.57 -35.98
CA SER A 497 17.80 6.64 -34.95
C SER A 497 19.28 6.29 -35.10
N GLN A 498 20.01 7.00 -35.96
CA GLN A 498 21.45 6.83 -36.09
C GLN A 498 22.18 7.32 -34.83
N THR A 499 23.24 6.60 -34.48
CA THR A 499 24.05 6.84 -33.26
C THR A 499 25.04 7.98 -33.39
N ASP A 500 25.26 8.53 -34.58
CA ASP A 500 26.16 9.65 -34.86
C ASP A 500 25.45 11.00 -34.95
N ASP A 501 24.12 11.02 -34.86
CA ASP A 501 23.35 12.25 -34.80
C ASP A 501 23.37 12.84 -33.38
N LEU A 502 24.12 13.94 -33.22
CA LEU A 502 24.29 14.68 -31.97
C LEU A 502 23.02 15.46 -31.56
N GLU A 503 22.05 15.63 -32.45
CA GLU A 503 20.75 16.26 -32.14
C GLU A 503 19.72 15.23 -31.65
N ASN A 504 19.99 13.92 -31.81
CA ASN A 504 19.07 12.87 -31.43
C ASN A 504 19.37 12.29 -30.04
N LEU A 505 18.28 12.17 -29.27
CA LEU A 505 18.15 11.70 -27.89
C LEU A 505 18.75 10.30 -27.60
N LEU A 506 19.29 9.60 -28.61
CA LEU A 506 19.87 8.26 -28.47
C LEU A 506 21.20 8.27 -27.71
N ASN A 507 21.95 9.38 -27.73
CA ASN A 507 23.17 9.55 -26.96
C ASN A 507 22.97 10.40 -25.70
N ASP A 508 21.73 10.80 -25.41
CA ASP A 508 21.45 11.62 -24.24
C ASP A 508 21.67 10.85 -22.93
N PRO A 509 22.12 11.54 -21.87
CA PRO A 509 22.36 10.94 -20.58
C PRO A 509 21.03 10.65 -19.86
N ALA A 510 20.38 9.52 -20.16
CA ALA A 510 19.40 8.81 -19.33
C ALA A 510 18.67 7.74 -20.16
N PRO A 511 18.34 6.57 -19.57
CA PRO A 511 17.65 5.48 -20.28
C PRO A 511 16.29 5.85 -20.87
N TYR A 512 15.61 6.88 -20.33
CA TYR A 512 14.33 7.36 -20.84
C TYR A 512 14.41 7.84 -22.29
N TRP A 513 15.47 8.60 -22.61
CA TRP A 513 15.65 9.20 -23.93
C TRP A 513 16.12 8.18 -24.95
N ASN A 514 17.05 7.30 -24.58
CA ASN A 514 17.47 6.18 -25.43
C ASN A 514 16.26 5.28 -25.74
N GLY A 515 15.45 4.96 -24.73
CA GLY A 515 14.22 4.18 -24.89
C GLY A 515 13.22 4.82 -25.86
N LYS A 516 13.06 6.14 -25.84
CA LYS A 516 12.18 6.87 -26.77
C LYS A 516 12.63 6.80 -28.23
N VAL A 517 13.94 6.69 -28.49
CA VAL A 517 14.47 6.52 -29.86
C VAL A 517 14.37 5.07 -30.32
N LEU A 518 14.63 4.11 -29.43
CA LEU A 518 14.62 2.68 -29.77
C LEU A 518 13.21 2.09 -29.88
N PHE A 519 12.25 2.57 -29.08
CA PHE A 519 10.90 2.01 -29.05
C PHE A 519 10.15 2.10 -30.41
N PRO A 520 10.20 3.21 -31.16
CA PRO A 520 9.60 3.28 -32.49
C PRO A 520 10.18 2.28 -33.50
N LEU A 521 11.46 1.89 -33.37
CA LEU A 521 12.06 0.85 -34.22
C LEU A 521 11.39 -0.50 -33.95
N ALA A 522 11.22 -0.88 -32.69
CA ALA A 522 10.51 -2.09 -32.30
C ALA A 522 9.05 -2.07 -32.78
N GLN A 523 8.38 -0.91 -32.69
CA GLN A 523 7.04 -0.69 -33.23
C GLN A 523 6.96 -0.67 -34.77
N SER A 524 8.08 -0.75 -35.49
CA SER A 524 8.05 -0.77 -36.96
C SER A 524 8.33 -2.16 -37.53
N LEU A 525 8.84 -3.10 -36.70
CA LEU A 525 9.29 -4.42 -37.15
C LEU A 525 8.20 -5.25 -37.85
N ILE A 526 7.00 -5.33 -37.26
CA ILE A 526 5.91 -6.14 -37.83
C ILE A 526 5.47 -5.57 -39.18
N ALA A 527 5.32 -4.25 -39.28
CA ALA A 527 4.95 -3.61 -40.54
C ALA A 527 6.05 -3.76 -41.61
N ALA A 528 7.32 -3.60 -41.24
CA ALA A 528 8.45 -3.78 -42.16
C ALA A 528 8.54 -5.24 -42.66
N ASN A 529 8.38 -6.22 -41.76
CA ASN A 529 8.34 -7.65 -42.12
C ASN A 529 7.18 -7.97 -43.07
N GLU A 530 5.96 -7.52 -42.76
CA GLU A 530 4.79 -7.80 -43.61
C GLU A 530 4.88 -7.11 -44.98
N MET A 531 5.61 -5.99 -45.08
CA MET A 531 5.95 -5.33 -46.35
C MET A 531 7.11 -6.00 -47.10
N ASN A 532 7.82 -6.96 -46.49
CA ASN A 532 9.11 -7.49 -46.95
C ASN A 532 10.15 -6.37 -47.17
N SER A 533 10.14 -5.35 -46.31
CA SER A 533 11.07 -4.22 -46.35
C SER A 533 12.42 -4.61 -45.76
N GLU A 534 13.51 -4.10 -46.34
CA GLU A 534 14.87 -4.29 -45.79
C GLU A 534 15.05 -3.67 -44.40
N TYR A 535 14.20 -2.69 -44.05
CA TYR A 535 14.24 -2.00 -42.77
C TYR A 535 13.94 -2.92 -41.59
N GLU A 536 13.29 -4.08 -41.78
CA GLU A 536 13.18 -5.09 -40.73
C GLU A 536 14.58 -5.50 -40.22
N THR A 537 15.47 -5.84 -41.14
CA THR A 537 16.83 -6.29 -40.79
C THR A 537 17.65 -5.13 -40.21
N ILE A 538 17.49 -3.92 -40.77
CA ILE A 538 18.18 -2.72 -40.28
C ILE A 538 17.76 -2.39 -38.84
N PHE A 539 16.46 -2.38 -38.55
CA PHE A 539 15.94 -2.10 -37.21
C PHE A 539 16.33 -3.18 -36.20
N ILE A 540 16.29 -4.47 -36.58
CA ILE A 540 16.78 -5.56 -35.70
C ILE A 540 18.26 -5.39 -35.38
N ALA A 541 19.07 -5.01 -36.37
CA ALA A 541 20.50 -4.79 -36.16
C ALA A 541 20.77 -3.58 -35.25
N ARG A 542 19.91 -2.57 -35.26
CA ARG A 542 20.00 -1.38 -34.40
C ARG A 542 19.63 -1.65 -32.94
N LEU A 543 18.63 -2.50 -32.73
CA LEU A 543 18.13 -2.86 -31.40
C LEU A 543 19.07 -3.79 -30.62
N LYS A 544 19.96 -4.50 -31.33
CA LYS A 544 20.99 -5.38 -30.77
C LYS A 544 22.27 -4.62 -30.51
#